data_AF-W6ME03-F1
#
_entry.id   AF-W6ME03-F1
#
_cell.length_a   1.000
_cell.length_b   1.000
_cell.length_c   1.000
_cell.angle_alpha   90.00
_cell.angle_beta   90.00
_cell.angle_gamma   90.00
#
_symmetry.space_group_name_H-M   'P 1'
#
loop_
_entity.id
_entity.type
_entity.pdbx_description
1 polymer ?
#
loop_
_entity_poly.entity_id
_entity_poly.type
_entity_poly.pdbx_seq_one_letter_code
_entity_poly.pdbx_strand_id
1 'polypeptide(L)'
;MSQQADSSVMTTSVTLISGLVLLAVVLFMAAALISVVGHVAPDDNSRRQAAALERIKPVARVSFEQPKPAVAVKLSGAEVYNKVCAACHTAGTLGAPKVGDKAQWETRLAQGLDTLVTHSVSGLRAMPAKGGDPSLTEANLKDAIGYMLDQTGIKTEASATAPAPAPAAAAPAPAPTVTAAPAKPAAAVAAPPAQPAVTAAPAKTATAPVIPPPPIQVPKATPPAFIQGAPVPAK
;
A
#
# COMPACT_ATOMS: atom_id res chain seq x y z
N MET A 1 46.68 -71.75 -54.45
CA MET A 1 45.77 -71.53 -53.30
C MET A 1 45.94 -70.15 -52.65
N SER A 2 47.04 -69.42 -52.87
CA SER A 2 47.27 -68.07 -52.33
C SER A 2 46.34 -66.98 -52.91
N GLN A 3 46.13 -66.95 -54.23
CA GLN A 3 45.38 -65.86 -54.89
C GLN A 3 43.89 -65.74 -54.47
N GLN A 4 43.25 -66.87 -54.12
CA GLN A 4 41.87 -66.88 -53.65
C GLN A 4 41.75 -66.43 -52.18
N ALA A 5 42.79 -66.66 -51.38
CA ALA A 5 42.86 -66.17 -50.00
C ALA A 5 43.06 -64.64 -49.98
N ASP A 6 43.93 -64.10 -50.83
CA ASP A 6 44.21 -62.65 -50.90
C ASP A 6 42.98 -61.83 -51.32
N SER A 7 42.17 -62.36 -52.24
CA SER A 7 40.95 -61.67 -52.70
C SER A 7 39.84 -61.65 -51.63
N SER A 8 39.70 -62.73 -50.86
CA SER A 8 38.74 -62.80 -49.74
C SER A 8 39.18 -61.91 -48.57
N VAL A 9 40.47 -61.89 -48.25
CA VAL A 9 41.04 -61.00 -47.21
C VAL A 9 40.89 -59.54 -47.63
N MET A 10 41.12 -59.21 -48.90
CA MET A 10 40.94 -57.83 -49.39
C MET A 10 39.47 -57.41 -49.40
N THR A 11 38.55 -58.29 -49.80
CA THR A 11 37.11 -57.96 -49.80
C THR A 11 36.55 -57.79 -48.38
N THR A 12 36.91 -58.69 -47.45
CA THR A 12 36.45 -58.62 -46.04
C THR A 12 37.08 -57.45 -45.29
N SER A 13 38.36 -57.12 -45.53
CA SER A 13 38.98 -55.93 -44.94
C SER A 13 38.37 -54.64 -45.51
N VAL A 14 38.11 -54.56 -46.82
CA VAL A 14 37.46 -53.39 -47.43
C VAL A 14 36.03 -53.19 -46.92
N THR A 15 35.23 -54.25 -46.73
CA THR A 15 33.87 -54.12 -46.16
C THR A 15 33.89 -53.70 -44.69
N LEU A 16 34.82 -54.24 -43.89
CA LEU A 16 34.99 -53.83 -42.49
C LEU A 16 35.47 -52.37 -42.38
N ILE A 17 36.43 -51.95 -43.21
CA ILE A 17 36.91 -50.56 -43.25
C ILE A 17 35.79 -49.62 -43.69
N SER A 18 35.05 -49.97 -44.75
CA SER A 18 33.91 -49.15 -45.21
C SER A 18 32.81 -49.04 -44.15
N GLY A 19 32.52 -50.12 -43.43
CA GLY A 19 31.54 -50.11 -42.34
C GLY A 19 31.97 -49.23 -41.17
N LEU A 20 33.25 -49.31 -40.79
CA LEU A 20 33.80 -48.50 -39.71
C LEU A 20 33.88 -47.01 -40.08
N VAL A 21 34.22 -46.69 -41.34
CA VAL A 21 34.21 -45.32 -41.85
C VAL A 21 32.79 -44.75 -41.87
N LEU A 22 31.80 -45.50 -42.34
CA LEU A 22 30.40 -45.05 -42.29
C LEU A 22 29.92 -44.80 -40.87
N LEU A 23 30.22 -45.72 -39.94
CA LEU A 23 29.87 -45.55 -38.53
C LEU A 23 30.53 -44.29 -37.95
N ALA A 24 31.82 -44.07 -38.22
CA ALA A 24 32.55 -42.89 -37.76
C ALA A 24 31.95 -41.58 -38.32
N VAL A 25 31.56 -41.55 -39.60
CA VAL A 25 30.91 -40.38 -40.22
C VAL A 25 29.54 -40.12 -39.59
N VAL A 26 28.75 -41.17 -39.34
CA VAL A 26 27.43 -41.03 -38.70
C VAL A 26 27.58 -40.52 -37.26
N LEU A 27 28.54 -41.07 -36.50
CA LEU A 27 28.81 -40.61 -35.14
C LEU A 27 29.35 -39.18 -35.10
N PHE A 28 30.22 -38.82 -36.06
CA PHE A 28 30.71 -37.45 -36.19
C PHE A 28 29.58 -36.48 -36.54
N MET A 29 28.70 -36.84 -37.47
CA MET A 29 27.57 -35.98 -37.84
C MET A 29 26.54 -35.90 -36.71
N ALA A 30 26.29 -36.99 -35.97
CA ALA A 30 25.45 -36.95 -34.77
C ALA A 30 26.06 -36.05 -33.67
N ALA A 31 27.36 -36.17 -33.41
CA ALA A 31 28.06 -35.30 -32.46
C ALA A 31 28.05 -33.83 -32.89
N ALA A 32 28.25 -33.57 -34.20
CA ALA A 32 28.16 -32.23 -34.77
C ALA A 32 26.74 -31.66 -34.64
N LEU A 33 25.70 -32.46 -34.89
CA LEU A 33 24.30 -32.04 -34.69
C LEU A 33 23.99 -31.78 -33.21
N ILE A 34 24.44 -32.63 -32.29
CA ILE A 34 24.25 -32.42 -30.85
C ILE A 34 25.01 -31.16 -30.40
N SER A 35 26.20 -30.91 -30.93
CA SER A 35 26.96 -29.70 -30.64
C SER A 35 26.22 -28.45 -31.15
N VAL A 36 25.69 -28.48 -32.37
CA VAL A 36 24.90 -27.37 -32.94
C VAL A 36 23.62 -27.13 -32.14
N VAL A 37 22.87 -28.18 -31.80
CA VAL A 37 21.64 -28.08 -31.00
C VAL A 37 21.93 -27.61 -29.57
N GLY A 38 23.05 -28.02 -28.97
CA GLY A 38 23.49 -27.56 -27.65
C GLY A 38 23.94 -26.09 -27.61
N HIS A 39 24.36 -25.52 -28.75
CA HIS A 39 24.64 -24.08 -28.89
C HIS A 39 23.38 -23.26 -29.18
N VAL A 40 22.26 -23.88 -29.53
CA VAL A 40 20.97 -23.22 -29.58
C VAL A 40 20.45 -23.17 -28.15
N ALA A 41 20.45 -21.97 -27.56
CA ALA A 41 19.89 -21.77 -26.23
C ALA A 41 18.45 -22.33 -26.18
N PRO A 42 18.05 -23.03 -25.10
CA PRO A 42 16.68 -23.46 -24.90
C PRO A 42 15.74 -22.28 -25.11
N ASP A 43 14.56 -22.49 -25.71
CA ASP A 43 13.59 -21.41 -25.87
C ASP A 43 12.93 -21.08 -24.52
N ASP A 44 13.65 -20.32 -23.67
CA ASP A 44 13.22 -19.89 -22.34
C ASP A 44 12.08 -18.84 -22.38
N ASN A 45 11.28 -18.82 -23.44
CA ASN A 45 10.28 -17.79 -23.75
C ASN A 45 10.85 -16.38 -23.95
N SER A 46 12.16 -16.18 -23.93
CA SER A 46 12.84 -14.87 -24.05
C SER A 46 12.45 -14.10 -25.31
N ARG A 47 12.24 -14.78 -26.45
CA ARG A 47 11.75 -14.15 -27.70
C ARG A 47 10.30 -13.70 -27.60
N ARG A 48 9.46 -14.43 -26.86
CA ARG A 48 8.04 -14.08 -26.62
C ARG A 48 7.93 -12.93 -25.62
N GLN A 49 8.78 -12.93 -24.59
CA GLN A 49 8.87 -11.84 -23.61
C GLN A 49 9.39 -10.55 -24.26
N ALA A 50 10.37 -10.63 -25.17
CA ALA A 50 10.83 -9.47 -25.94
C ALA A 50 9.70 -8.84 -26.77
N ALA A 51 8.91 -9.67 -27.47
CA ALA A 51 7.76 -9.20 -28.24
C ALA A 51 6.60 -8.65 -27.38
N ALA A 52 6.43 -9.16 -26.15
CA ALA A 52 5.44 -8.64 -25.20
C ALA A 52 5.88 -7.29 -24.61
N LEU A 53 7.15 -7.16 -24.22
CA LEU A 53 7.70 -5.92 -23.66
C LEU A 53 7.62 -4.77 -24.67
N GLU A 54 7.82 -5.08 -25.96
CA GLU A 54 7.70 -4.12 -27.05
C GLU A 54 6.26 -3.57 -27.20
N ARG A 55 5.24 -4.40 -26.93
CA ARG A 55 3.83 -4.00 -26.99
C ARG A 55 3.32 -3.33 -25.71
N ILE A 56 4.00 -3.55 -24.59
CA ILE A 56 3.66 -2.95 -23.28
C ILE A 56 4.41 -1.62 -23.08
N LYS A 57 5.19 -1.16 -24.07
CA LYS A 57 5.77 0.19 -24.05
C LYS A 57 4.64 1.21 -23.84
N PRO A 58 4.64 1.99 -22.74
CA PRO A 58 3.52 2.84 -22.42
C PRO A 58 3.44 3.99 -23.41
N VAL A 59 2.23 4.22 -23.94
CA VAL A 59 1.94 5.27 -24.91
C VAL A 59 1.94 6.68 -24.30
N ALA A 60 1.95 6.78 -22.96
CA ALA A 60 2.06 8.02 -22.23
C ALA A 60 2.67 7.76 -20.84
N ARG A 61 3.44 8.74 -20.34
CA ARG A 61 3.83 8.82 -18.93
C ARG A 61 2.91 9.83 -18.26
N VAL A 62 2.11 9.38 -17.30
CA VAL A 62 1.40 10.30 -16.41
C VAL A 62 2.37 10.65 -15.28
N SER A 63 2.81 11.91 -15.25
CA SER A 63 3.55 12.44 -14.11
C SER A 63 2.53 12.81 -13.04
N PHE A 64 2.51 12.05 -11.96
CA PHE A 64 1.96 12.55 -10.71
C PHE A 64 3.02 13.46 -10.11
N GLU A 65 2.77 14.77 -10.14
CA GLU A 65 3.57 15.72 -9.36
C GLU A 65 3.48 15.25 -7.90
N GLN A 66 4.58 14.71 -7.37
CA GLN A 66 4.67 14.37 -5.96
C GLN A 66 4.43 15.69 -5.20
N PRO A 67 3.45 15.76 -4.26
CA PRO A 67 3.27 16.97 -3.49
C PRO A 67 4.61 17.28 -2.84
N LYS A 68 5.18 18.43 -3.20
CA LYS A 68 6.35 18.98 -2.50
C LYS A 68 6.04 18.85 -1.02
N PRO A 69 6.86 18.15 -0.20
CA PRO A 69 6.62 18.06 1.23
C PRO A 69 6.42 19.50 1.69
N ALA A 70 5.22 19.79 2.20
CA ALA A 70 4.87 21.12 2.63
C ALA A 70 5.98 21.53 3.61
N VAL A 71 6.83 22.47 3.19
CA VAL A 71 7.71 23.17 4.11
C VAL A 71 6.76 23.63 5.18
N ALA A 72 6.94 23.14 6.41
CA ALA A 72 6.01 23.41 7.51
C ALA A 72 5.87 24.93 7.62
N VAL A 73 4.81 25.47 7.02
CA VAL A 73 4.55 26.90 7.07
C VAL A 73 4.12 27.12 8.51
N LYS A 74 4.99 27.75 9.28
CA LYS A 74 4.68 28.14 10.64
C LYS A 74 3.69 29.29 10.55
N LEU A 75 2.42 28.96 10.71
CA LEU A 75 1.31 29.90 10.73
C LEU A 75 1.09 30.29 12.20
N SER A 76 0.72 31.55 12.46
CA SER A 76 0.30 31.93 13.80
C SER A 76 -1.04 31.28 14.16
N GLY A 77 -1.30 31.08 15.46
CA GLY A 77 -2.56 30.51 15.93
C GLY A 77 -3.79 31.30 15.46
N ALA A 78 -3.70 32.62 15.45
CA ALA A 78 -4.76 33.50 14.94
C ALA A 78 -4.98 33.31 13.43
N GLU A 79 -3.92 33.13 12.65
CA GLU A 79 -4.02 32.93 11.20
C GLU A 79 -4.66 31.59 10.86
N VAL A 80 -4.26 30.52 11.55
CA VAL A 80 -4.89 29.19 11.41
C VAL A 80 -6.36 29.25 11.82
N TYR A 81 -6.66 29.92 12.94
CA TYR A 81 -8.03 30.10 13.41
C TYR A 81 -8.89 30.78 12.34
N ASN A 82 -8.45 31.93 11.83
CA ASN A 82 -9.21 32.70 10.85
C ASN A 82 -9.38 31.97 9.52
N LYS A 83 -8.37 31.22 9.09
CA LYS A 83 -8.39 30.48 7.81
C LYS A 83 -9.27 29.24 7.85
N VAL A 84 -9.25 28.48 8.95
CA VAL A 84 -9.80 27.12 9.01
C VAL A 84 -10.82 26.94 10.13
N CYS A 85 -10.51 27.40 11.35
CA CYS A 85 -11.27 27.03 12.54
C CYS A 85 -12.52 27.90 12.76
N ALA A 86 -12.48 29.17 12.34
CA ALA A 86 -13.52 30.18 12.58
C ALA A 86 -14.88 29.77 11.99
N ALA A 87 -14.88 29.09 10.84
CA ALA A 87 -16.08 28.64 10.15
C ALA A 87 -17.05 27.85 11.06
N CYS A 88 -16.51 27.11 12.04
CA CYS A 88 -17.31 26.38 13.00
C CYS A 88 -17.24 26.95 14.41
N HIS A 89 -16.05 27.38 14.86
CA HIS A 89 -15.83 27.74 16.26
C HIS A 89 -16.22 29.19 16.61
N THR A 90 -16.47 30.07 15.64
CA THR A 90 -16.94 31.45 15.94
C THR A 90 -18.38 31.46 16.44
N ALA A 91 -19.28 30.73 15.77
CA ALA A 91 -20.70 30.64 16.13
C ALA A 91 -21.06 29.36 16.88
N GLY A 92 -20.15 28.36 16.92
CA GLY A 92 -20.42 27.05 17.52
C GLY A 92 -21.31 26.16 16.65
N THR A 93 -21.14 26.22 15.33
CA THR A 93 -21.95 25.42 14.40
C THR A 93 -21.66 23.93 14.58
N LEU A 94 -22.64 23.07 14.29
CA LEU A 94 -22.53 21.62 14.47
C LEU A 94 -22.14 21.16 15.89
N GLY A 95 -22.39 22.01 16.90
CA GLY A 95 -22.00 21.74 18.30
C GLY A 95 -20.51 21.98 18.59
N ALA A 96 -19.80 22.70 17.72
CA ALA A 96 -18.43 23.12 17.97
C ALA A 96 -18.34 24.04 19.19
N PRO A 97 -17.29 23.93 20.03
CA PRO A 97 -17.11 24.83 21.15
C PRO A 97 -16.88 26.26 20.67
N LYS A 98 -17.68 27.20 21.18
CA LYS A 98 -17.60 28.59 20.77
C LYS A 98 -16.36 29.25 21.37
N VAL A 99 -15.57 29.93 20.54
CA VAL A 99 -14.45 30.74 21.04
C VAL A 99 -14.97 31.86 21.94
N GLY A 100 -14.33 32.03 23.10
CA GLY A 100 -14.76 32.96 24.15
C GLY A 100 -15.72 32.36 25.18
N ASP A 101 -16.30 31.17 24.95
CA ASP A 101 -17.10 30.48 25.96
C ASP A 101 -16.22 29.72 26.95
N LYS A 102 -15.84 30.41 28.03
CA LYS A 102 -14.95 29.87 29.06
C LYS A 102 -15.43 28.53 29.63
N ALA A 103 -16.73 28.37 29.92
CA ALA A 103 -17.25 27.14 30.52
C ALA A 103 -17.07 25.93 29.60
N GLN A 104 -17.32 26.12 28.29
CA GLN A 104 -17.11 25.07 27.29
C GLN A 104 -15.63 24.67 27.16
N TRP A 105 -14.73 25.65 27.24
CA TRP A 105 -13.29 25.41 27.09
C TRP A 105 -12.63 24.88 28.36
N GLU A 106 -13.09 25.23 29.56
CA GLU A 106 -12.56 24.69 30.83
C GLU A 106 -12.75 23.17 30.94
N THR A 107 -13.95 22.67 30.63
CA THR A 107 -14.23 21.22 30.69
C THR A 107 -13.38 20.43 29.68
N ARG A 108 -13.07 21.05 28.54
CA ARG A 108 -12.22 20.45 27.50
C ARG A 108 -10.76 20.51 27.90
N LEU A 109 -10.31 21.63 28.44
CA LEU A 109 -8.94 21.81 28.91
C LEU A 109 -8.61 20.88 30.08
N ALA A 110 -9.60 20.48 30.88
CA ALA A 110 -9.42 19.45 31.91
C ALA A 110 -8.92 18.09 31.36
N GLN A 111 -9.09 17.85 30.05
CA GLN A 111 -8.52 16.67 29.37
C GLN A 111 -7.03 16.83 29.01
N GLY A 112 -6.46 18.01 29.22
CA GLY A 112 -5.10 18.38 28.84
C GLY A 112 -5.00 18.95 27.41
N LEU A 113 -4.07 19.88 27.22
CA LEU A 113 -3.85 20.54 25.92
C LEU A 113 -3.45 19.55 24.83
N ASP A 114 -2.57 18.59 25.13
CA ASP A 114 -2.08 17.63 24.12
C ASP A 114 -3.20 16.68 23.65
N THR A 115 -4.18 16.37 24.51
CA THR A 115 -5.38 15.63 24.12
C THR A 115 -6.22 16.43 23.13
N LEU A 116 -6.38 17.75 23.35
CA LEU A 116 -7.10 18.63 22.42
C LEU A 116 -6.39 18.73 21.07
N VAL A 117 -5.05 18.82 21.08
CA VAL A 117 -4.24 18.79 19.87
C VAL A 117 -4.42 17.47 19.12
N THR A 118 -4.33 16.34 19.83
CA THR A 118 -4.49 15.00 19.26
C THR A 118 -5.86 14.85 18.58
N HIS A 119 -6.95 15.23 19.26
CA HIS A 119 -8.29 15.22 18.69
C HIS A 119 -8.44 16.17 17.49
N SER A 120 -7.71 17.28 17.48
CA SER A 120 -7.71 18.22 16.34
C SER A 120 -6.94 17.66 15.15
N VAL A 121 -5.88 16.87 15.39
CA VAL A 121 -5.09 16.19 14.34
C VAL A 121 -5.91 15.05 13.72
N SER A 122 -6.49 14.17 14.53
CA SER A 122 -7.23 13.00 14.05
C SER A 122 -8.67 13.32 13.62
N GLY A 123 -9.23 14.43 14.11
CA GLY A 123 -10.64 14.76 13.98
C GLY A 123 -11.46 14.11 15.09
N LEU A 124 -12.57 14.75 15.47
CA LEU A 124 -13.46 14.28 16.53
C LEU A 124 -14.90 14.70 16.27
N ARG A 125 -15.82 13.72 16.22
CA ARG A 125 -17.24 13.94 15.93
C ARG A 125 -17.41 14.66 14.58
N ALA A 126 -18.05 15.83 14.57
CA ALA A 126 -18.25 16.65 13.37
C ALA A 126 -17.02 17.48 12.99
N MET A 127 -15.95 17.49 13.80
CA MET A 127 -14.70 18.18 13.46
C MET A 127 -13.83 17.27 12.59
N PRO A 128 -13.54 17.63 11.33
CA PRO A 128 -12.67 16.84 10.46
C PRO A 128 -11.22 16.85 10.94
N ALA A 129 -10.44 15.85 10.50
CA ALA A 129 -9.00 15.78 10.76
C ALA A 129 -8.30 17.06 10.31
N LYS A 130 -7.46 17.63 11.18
CA LYS A 130 -6.75 18.90 10.99
C LYS A 130 -7.68 20.07 10.60
N GLY A 131 -8.94 20.05 11.03
CA GLY A 131 -9.91 21.07 10.65
C GLY A 131 -10.25 21.08 9.14
N GLY A 132 -9.89 20.04 8.40
CA GLY A 132 -10.13 19.91 6.96
C GLY A 132 -8.99 20.40 6.07
N ASP A 133 -7.93 20.98 6.65
CA ASP A 133 -6.73 21.38 5.90
C ASP A 133 -5.56 20.42 6.18
N PRO A 134 -5.24 19.48 5.26
CA PRO A 134 -4.18 18.51 5.47
C PRO A 134 -2.78 19.12 5.55
N SER A 135 -2.61 20.36 5.09
CA SER A 135 -1.33 21.09 5.14
C SER A 135 -0.97 21.58 6.55
N LEU A 136 -1.92 21.62 7.48
CA LEU A 136 -1.65 22.02 8.86
C LEU A 136 -0.78 20.98 9.58
N THR A 137 0.19 21.50 10.34
CA THR A 137 1.05 20.72 11.22
C THR A 137 0.47 20.69 12.63
N GLU A 138 0.93 19.75 13.45
CA GLU A 138 0.54 19.69 14.87
C GLU A 138 0.89 20.99 15.61
N ALA A 139 2.03 21.60 15.28
CA ALA A 139 2.45 22.89 15.82
C ALA A 139 1.44 24.01 15.48
N ASN A 140 1.00 24.10 14.23
CA ASN A 140 -0.01 25.06 13.81
C ASN A 140 -1.34 24.85 14.57
N LEU A 141 -1.72 23.60 14.83
CA LEU A 141 -2.93 23.27 15.60
C LEU A 141 -2.77 23.62 17.08
N LYS A 142 -1.61 23.36 17.68
CA LYS A 142 -1.31 23.74 19.07
C LYS A 142 -1.40 25.25 19.26
N ASP A 143 -0.80 26.02 18.35
CA ASP A 143 -0.87 27.49 18.36
C ASP A 143 -2.31 27.99 18.17
N ALA A 144 -3.09 27.36 17.29
CA ALA A 144 -4.50 27.72 17.07
C ALA A 144 -5.37 27.45 18.30
N ILE A 145 -5.18 26.32 18.98
CA ILE A 145 -5.88 25.98 20.22
C ILE A 145 -5.48 26.96 21.32
N GLY A 146 -4.18 27.29 21.44
CA GLY A 146 -3.69 28.32 22.34
C GLY A 146 -4.39 29.66 22.13
N TYR A 147 -4.46 30.12 20.87
CA TYR A 147 -5.18 31.34 20.53
C TYR A 147 -6.66 31.30 20.96
N MET A 148 -7.38 30.21 20.68
CA MET A 148 -8.79 30.09 21.09
C MET A 148 -8.97 30.08 22.61
N LEU A 149 -8.05 29.47 23.35
CA LEU A 149 -8.05 29.49 24.82
C LEU A 149 -7.76 30.89 25.35
N ASP A 150 -6.83 31.63 24.75
CA ASP A 150 -6.55 33.02 25.14
C ASP A 150 -7.79 33.91 24.97
N GLN A 151 -8.60 33.69 23.93
CA GLN A 151 -9.88 34.39 23.73
C GLN A 151 -10.93 34.10 24.82
N THR A 152 -10.77 33.02 25.59
CA THR A 152 -11.66 32.69 26.72
C THR A 152 -11.21 33.31 28.04
N GLY A 153 -10.04 33.95 28.06
CA GLY A 153 -9.41 34.45 29.28
C GLY A 153 -8.84 33.35 30.18
N ILE A 154 -8.77 32.10 29.71
CA ILE A 154 -8.06 31.01 30.38
C ILE A 154 -6.59 31.10 29.96
N LYS A 155 -5.73 31.57 30.85
CA LYS A 155 -4.28 31.57 30.62
C LYS A 155 -3.79 30.13 30.73
N THR A 156 -3.32 29.57 29.63
CA THR A 156 -2.73 28.23 29.63
C THR A 156 -1.24 28.30 29.41
N GLU A 157 -0.51 27.39 30.05
CA GLU A 157 0.95 27.20 29.94
C GLU A 157 1.37 26.78 28.51
N ALA A 158 0.43 26.68 27.57
CA ALA A 158 0.69 26.62 26.13
C ALA A 158 1.55 27.81 25.64
N SER A 159 1.47 28.97 26.32
CA SER A 159 2.27 30.16 26.00
C SER A 159 3.62 30.23 26.75
N ALA A 160 3.93 29.29 27.65
CA ALA A 160 5.20 29.29 28.40
C ALA A 160 5.66 27.86 28.69
N THR A 161 6.57 27.35 27.86
CA THR A 161 7.51 26.26 28.15
C THR A 161 6.92 25.00 28.80
N ALA A 162 6.72 23.97 27.98
CA ALA A 162 6.43 22.61 28.40
C ALA A 162 7.51 22.02 29.35
N PRO A 163 7.09 21.26 30.36
CA PRO A 163 7.74 20.01 30.72
C PRO A 163 6.95 18.82 30.17
N ALA A 164 7.70 17.87 29.61
CA ALA A 164 7.24 16.61 29.07
C ALA A 164 6.39 15.77 30.07
N PRO A 165 5.45 14.94 29.58
CA PRO A 165 4.63 14.10 30.42
C PRO A 165 5.45 12.96 31.05
N ALA A 166 5.38 12.84 32.37
CA ALA A 166 5.77 11.64 33.10
C ALA A 166 4.69 10.55 32.89
N PRO A 167 5.08 9.26 32.89
CA PRO A 167 4.33 8.19 32.24
C PRO A 167 3.14 7.68 33.06
N ALA A 168 2.22 7.07 32.30
CA ALA A 168 1.05 6.35 32.77
C ALA A 168 1.31 5.42 33.97
N ALA A 169 0.46 5.55 34.99
CA ALA A 169 0.11 4.51 35.94
C ALA A 169 -1.42 4.60 36.10
N ALA A 170 -2.17 3.68 35.49
CA ALA A 170 -2.59 2.41 36.08
C ALA A 170 -4.09 2.49 36.43
N ALA A 171 -4.88 1.66 35.75
CA ALA A 171 -6.27 1.39 36.10
C ALA A 171 -6.40 0.91 37.55
N PRO A 172 -7.59 1.04 38.16
CA PRO A 172 -8.41 -0.18 38.21
C PRO A 172 -9.92 0.06 38.04
N ALA A 173 -10.58 -0.89 37.38
CA ALA A 173 -11.96 -1.28 37.68
C ALA A 173 -11.90 -2.44 38.71
N PRO A 174 -12.93 -2.71 39.55
CA PRO A 174 -14.26 -3.07 39.06
C PRO A 174 -15.46 -2.48 39.85
N ALA A 175 -16.63 -2.64 39.23
CA ALA A 175 -17.97 -2.27 39.71
C ALA A 175 -18.41 -2.96 41.02
N PRO A 176 -19.56 -2.55 41.57
CA PRO A 176 -20.51 -3.53 42.10
C PRO A 176 -21.90 -3.43 41.44
N THR A 177 -22.45 -4.62 41.23
CA THR A 177 -23.82 -4.96 40.85
C THR A 177 -24.81 -4.75 42.00
N VAL A 178 -26.04 -4.30 41.70
CA VAL A 178 -27.26 -4.67 42.44
C VAL A 178 -28.43 -4.90 41.47
N THR A 179 -28.76 -6.18 41.30
CA THR A 179 -30.06 -6.90 41.32
C THR A 179 -31.38 -6.25 40.84
N ALA A 180 -32.06 -6.99 39.94
CA ALA A 180 -33.43 -6.87 39.37
C ALA A 180 -34.57 -7.08 40.41
N ALA A 181 -35.90 -6.97 40.21
CA ALA A 181 -36.89 -7.10 39.12
C ALA A 181 -38.30 -6.67 39.68
N PRO A 182 -39.50 -6.85 39.05
CA PRO A 182 -39.84 -7.45 37.75
C PRO A 182 -40.91 -6.73 36.88
N ALA A 183 -41.10 -7.29 35.67
CA ALA A 183 -42.01 -6.97 34.54
C ALA A 183 -43.51 -7.30 34.78
N LYS A 184 -44.53 -7.06 33.91
CA LYS A 184 -44.78 -7.13 32.42
C LYS A 184 -46.29 -6.75 32.16
N PRO A 185 -46.96 -6.85 30.96
CA PRO A 185 -46.61 -6.77 29.51
C PRO A 185 -47.51 -5.90 28.58
N ALA A 186 -47.09 -5.85 27.30
CA ALA A 186 -47.88 -5.85 26.02
C ALA A 186 -47.74 -4.56 25.18
N ALA A 187 -47.62 -4.54 23.85
CA ALA A 187 -47.80 -5.54 22.79
C ALA A 187 -46.96 -5.16 21.54
N ALA A 188 -46.77 -6.15 20.66
CA ALA A 188 -46.09 -6.08 19.38
C ALA A 188 -46.94 -5.49 18.24
N VAL A 189 -46.30 -4.89 17.22
CA VAL A 189 -46.80 -4.75 15.83
C VAL A 189 -45.54 -4.66 14.94
N ALA A 190 -45.09 -5.73 14.26
CA ALA A 190 -45.55 -6.27 12.98
C ALA A 190 -45.26 -5.36 11.76
N ALA A 191 -44.32 -5.80 10.91
CA ALA A 191 -44.13 -5.35 9.52
C ALA A 191 -45.29 -5.82 8.63
N PRO A 192 -45.65 -5.07 7.56
CA PRO A 192 -45.62 -5.64 6.18
C PRO A 192 -45.51 -4.55 5.07
N PRO A 193 -45.68 -4.85 3.75
CA PRO A 193 -45.13 -5.93 2.93
C PRO A 193 -44.40 -5.40 1.66
N ALA A 194 -43.66 -6.29 0.99
CA ALA A 194 -43.15 -6.12 -0.37
C ALA A 194 -44.22 -6.43 -1.43
N GLN A 195 -44.24 -5.71 -2.56
CA GLN A 195 -44.80 -6.10 -3.88
C GLN A 195 -44.25 -5.14 -4.98
N PRO A 196 -44.37 -5.45 -6.30
CA PRO A 196 -44.11 -6.71 -6.98
C PRO A 196 -43.15 -6.55 -8.18
N ALA A 197 -42.66 -7.68 -8.67
CA ALA A 197 -41.85 -7.82 -9.87
C ALA A 197 -42.60 -7.41 -11.15
N VAL A 198 -41.91 -6.71 -12.06
CA VAL A 198 -42.26 -6.65 -13.48
C VAL A 198 -41.34 -7.57 -14.27
N THR A 199 -41.99 -8.43 -15.03
CA THR A 199 -41.50 -9.48 -15.91
C THR A 199 -40.84 -8.89 -17.17
N ALA A 200 -39.63 -9.32 -17.49
CA ALA A 200 -39.11 -9.31 -18.86
C ALA A 200 -38.34 -10.61 -19.10
N ALA A 201 -38.73 -11.31 -20.17
CA ALA A 201 -38.23 -12.61 -20.58
C ALA A 201 -36.72 -12.58 -21.00
N PRO A 202 -36.02 -13.73 -20.97
CA PRO A 202 -34.56 -13.77 -21.07
C PRO A 202 -34.06 -13.82 -22.51
N ALA A 203 -33.11 -12.95 -22.87
CA ALA A 203 -32.23 -13.18 -24.00
C ALA A 203 -31.10 -14.13 -23.56
N LYS A 204 -31.05 -15.32 -24.17
CA LYS A 204 -29.97 -16.28 -23.98
C LYS A 204 -28.67 -15.68 -24.51
N THR A 205 -27.70 -15.45 -23.64
CA THR A 205 -26.30 -15.24 -24.04
C THR A 205 -25.48 -16.31 -23.34
N ALA A 206 -24.82 -17.16 -24.12
CA ALA A 206 -24.01 -18.26 -23.63
C ALA A 206 -22.80 -17.73 -22.85
N THR A 207 -22.69 -18.11 -21.58
CA THR A 207 -21.53 -17.83 -20.74
C THR A 207 -20.42 -18.82 -21.09
N ALA A 208 -19.34 -18.34 -21.72
CA ALA A 208 -18.10 -19.09 -21.79
C ALA A 208 -17.45 -19.15 -20.38
N PRO A 209 -16.77 -20.25 -20.01
CA PRO A 209 -16.16 -20.37 -18.70
C PRO A 209 -15.01 -19.37 -18.56
N VAL A 210 -15.10 -18.51 -17.55
CA VAL A 210 -14.01 -17.63 -17.11
C VAL A 210 -12.94 -18.52 -16.47
N ILE A 211 -11.84 -18.74 -17.20
CA ILE A 211 -10.64 -19.37 -16.66
C ILE A 211 -9.91 -18.32 -15.82
N PRO A 212 -9.71 -18.52 -14.51
CA PRO A 212 -8.96 -17.58 -13.69
C PRO A 212 -7.49 -17.54 -14.13
N PRO A 213 -6.84 -16.36 -14.16
CA PRO A 213 -5.42 -16.26 -14.49
C PRO A 213 -4.57 -16.94 -13.41
N PRO A 214 -3.44 -17.58 -13.77
CA PRO A 214 -2.55 -18.20 -12.81
C PRO A 214 -1.90 -17.15 -11.88
N PRO A 215 -1.55 -17.53 -10.64
CA PRO A 215 -0.95 -16.61 -9.68
C PRO A 215 0.41 -16.09 -10.18
N ILE A 216 0.56 -14.77 -10.19
CA ILE A 216 1.82 -14.11 -10.53
C ILE A 216 2.82 -14.37 -9.41
N GLN A 217 3.84 -15.17 -9.68
CA GLN A 217 4.96 -15.37 -8.78
C GLN A 217 5.89 -14.16 -8.89
N VAL A 218 5.91 -13.32 -7.87
CA VAL A 218 6.82 -12.19 -7.77
C VAL A 218 8.21 -12.73 -7.39
N PRO A 219 9.26 -12.57 -8.23
CA PRO A 219 10.60 -12.98 -7.84
C PRO A 219 11.08 -12.15 -6.65
N LYS A 220 11.63 -12.83 -5.64
CA LYS A 220 12.17 -12.23 -4.42
C LYS A 220 13.26 -11.21 -4.78
N ALA A 221 13.04 -9.95 -4.43
CA ALA A 221 13.98 -8.85 -4.69
C ALA A 221 15.36 -9.16 -4.09
N THR A 222 16.39 -9.19 -4.93
CA THR A 222 17.79 -9.16 -4.51
C THR A 222 18.13 -7.70 -4.13
N PRO A 223 18.63 -7.42 -2.91
CA PRO A 223 19.01 -6.07 -2.53
C PRO A 223 20.19 -5.57 -3.37
N PRO A 224 20.26 -4.27 -3.70
CA PRO A 224 21.37 -3.71 -4.47
C PRO A 224 22.67 -3.77 -3.67
N ALA A 225 23.75 -4.15 -4.34
CA ALA A 225 25.10 -4.16 -3.78
C ALA A 225 25.51 -2.73 -3.35
N PHE A 226 25.85 -2.58 -2.08
CA PHE A 226 26.41 -1.36 -1.51
C PHE A 226 27.79 -1.10 -2.16
N ILE A 227 27.87 -0.07 -2.99
CA ILE A 227 29.13 0.38 -3.58
C ILE A 227 29.85 1.17 -2.48
N GLN A 228 30.85 0.56 -1.85
CA GLN A 228 31.71 1.24 -0.88
C GLN A 228 32.45 2.38 -1.58
N GLY A 229 32.23 3.60 -1.09
CA GLY A 229 32.85 4.82 -1.59
C GLY A 229 34.36 4.81 -1.39
N ALA A 230 35.09 5.23 -2.41
CA ALA A 230 36.53 5.46 -2.35
C ALA A 230 36.87 6.64 -1.42
N PRO A 231 38.00 6.61 -0.69
CA PRO A 231 38.42 7.71 0.19
C PRO A 231 38.87 8.93 -0.61
N VAL A 232 38.39 10.10 -0.19
CA VAL A 232 38.76 11.43 -0.72
C VAL A 232 40.17 11.80 -0.17
N PRO A 233 41.12 12.26 -1.01
CA PRO A 233 42.44 12.67 -0.53
C PRO A 233 42.38 14.00 0.22
N ALA A 234 43.00 14.04 1.40
CA ALA A 234 43.16 15.24 2.22
C ALA A 234 44.18 16.21 1.59
N LYS A 235 43.93 17.52 1.77
CA LYS A 235 44.83 18.63 1.42
C LYS A 235 45.32 19.31 2.68
#